data_AF-A0A8T4V1P6-F1
#
_entry.id   AF-A0A8T4V1P6-F1
#
_cell.length_a   1.000
_cell.length_b   1.000
_cell.length_c   1.000
_cell.angle_alpha   90.00
_cell.angle_beta   90.00
_cell.angle_gamma   90.00
#
_symmetry.space_group_name_H-M   'P 1'
#
loop_
_entity.id
_entity.type
_entity.pdbx_description
1 polymer ?
#
loop_
_entity_poly.entity_id
_entity_poly.type
_entity_poly.pdbx_seq_one_letter_code
_entity_poly.pdbx_strand_id
1 'polypeptide(L)'
;MKEWLKKIELFVDKFIPYLLVLLIFVIIIELFFHDVAEAYRYHINLLDGFIVLVFLLDLYFKYQQTKNIPTFVRKYWVEILAIFPFYLFFRFIETTLGLLEMSGLIKQGQNILHSGIEIEKEIAVIGREVVEAEKLEKIGVRSRALARTFRIVSRTPRLVAAAQFYEEPKLLKKFDQKTRTKLKKASTNTRLELKEVLKDTRKKFAKIQRKILRKK
;
A
#
# COMPACT_ATOMS: atom_id res chain seq x y z
N MET A 1 22.66 -30.95 27.19
CA MET A 1 22.02 -30.03 28.17
C MET A 1 21.64 -30.82 29.39
N LYS A 2 21.67 -30.20 30.58
CA LYS A 2 21.19 -30.83 31.82
C LYS A 2 19.71 -31.22 31.66
N GLU A 3 19.29 -32.33 32.25
CA GLU A 3 17.94 -32.90 32.05
C GLU A 3 16.78 -31.95 32.43
N TRP A 4 16.98 -31.05 33.39
CA TRP A 4 15.97 -30.04 33.75
C TRP A 4 15.69 -29.02 32.63
N LEU A 5 16.68 -28.68 31.81
CA LEU A 5 16.51 -27.73 30.70
C LEU A 5 15.64 -28.31 29.59
N LYS A 6 15.76 -29.62 29.31
CA LYS A 6 14.90 -30.31 28.33
C LYS A 6 13.43 -30.29 28.73
N LYS A 7 13.14 -30.39 30.04
CA LYS A 7 11.76 -30.31 30.55
C LYS A 7 11.17 -28.91 30.39
N ILE A 8 11.97 -27.88 30.65
CA ILE A 8 11.57 -26.49 30.43
C ILE A 8 11.33 -26.23 28.94
N GLU A 9 12.20 -26.75 28.08
CA GLU A 9 12.06 -26.63 26.62
C GLU A 9 10.72 -27.20 26.13
N LEU A 10 10.41 -28.46 26.47
CA LEU A 10 9.14 -29.09 26.11
C LEU A 10 7.92 -28.35 26.66
N PHE A 11 8.06 -27.76 27.85
CA PHE A 11 7.02 -26.92 28.41
C PHE A 11 6.83 -25.67 27.55
N VAL A 12 7.89 -24.90 27.31
CA VAL A 12 7.85 -23.67 26.51
C VAL A 12 7.32 -23.93 25.09
N ASP A 13 7.80 -24.98 24.42
CA ASP A 13 7.33 -25.37 23.08
C ASP A 13 5.81 -25.56 23.02
N LYS A 14 5.23 -26.14 24.08
CA LYS A 14 3.79 -26.31 24.19
C LYS A 14 3.05 -24.98 24.36
N PHE A 15 3.67 -23.97 24.98
CA PHE A 15 3.08 -22.64 25.18
C PHE A 15 3.17 -21.74 23.94
N ILE A 16 4.13 -21.95 23.04
CA ILE A 16 4.32 -21.13 21.83
C ILE A 16 3.03 -20.89 21.04
N PRO A 17 2.23 -21.91 20.65
CA PRO A 17 1.03 -21.66 19.85
C PRO A 17 -0.01 -20.82 20.60
N TYR A 18 -0.12 -21.00 21.93
CA TYR A 18 -1.02 -20.18 22.75
C TYR A 18 -0.54 -18.74 22.85
N LEU A 19 0.77 -18.53 22.99
CA LEU A 19 1.38 -17.20 23.02
C LEU A 19 1.26 -16.47 21.68
N LEU A 20 1.36 -17.18 20.54
CA LEU A 20 1.12 -16.61 19.22
C LEU A 20 -0.33 -16.14 19.06
N VAL A 21 -1.30 -16.95 19.49
CA VAL A 21 -2.72 -16.55 19.46
C VAL A 21 -2.97 -15.35 20.38
N LEU A 22 -2.36 -15.35 21.57
CA LEU A 22 -2.43 -14.23 22.50
C LEU A 22 -1.83 -12.96 21.90
N LEU A 23 -0.66 -13.05 21.25
CA LEU A 23 -0.02 -11.93 20.57
C LEU A 23 -0.91 -11.35 19.48
N ILE A 24 -1.49 -12.21 18.63
CA ILE A 24 -2.43 -11.77 17.59
C ILE A 24 -3.62 -11.03 18.21
N PHE A 25 -4.14 -11.53 19.33
CA PHE A 25 -5.25 -10.88 20.03
C PHE A 25 -4.86 -9.50 20.59
N VAL A 26 -3.66 -9.38 21.18
CA VAL A 26 -3.11 -8.10 21.64
C VAL A 26 -2.99 -7.11 20.47
N ILE A 27 -2.44 -7.55 19.34
CA ILE A 27 -2.33 -6.73 18.12
C ILE A 27 -3.70 -6.27 17.62
N ILE A 28 -4.72 -7.14 17.62
CA ILE A 28 -6.08 -6.77 17.23
C ILE A 28 -6.66 -5.72 18.18
N ILE A 29 -6.50 -5.89 19.50
CA ILE A 29 -6.99 -4.91 20.47
C ILE A 29 -6.32 -3.56 20.24
N GLU A 30 -5.00 -3.54 20.11
CA GLU A 30 -4.23 -2.31 19.91
C GLU A 30 -4.61 -1.58 18.61
N LEU A 31 -4.88 -2.32 17.53
CA LEU A 31 -5.24 -1.75 16.23
C LEU A 31 -6.69 -1.27 16.13
N PHE A 32 -7.65 -2.02 16.69
CA PHE A 32 -9.07 -1.74 16.50
C PHE A 32 -9.70 -0.94 17.64
N PHE A 33 -9.14 -1.02 18.85
CA PHE A 33 -9.71 -0.44 20.07
C PHE A 33 -8.73 0.52 20.76
N HIS A 34 -8.38 1.61 20.08
CA HIS A 34 -7.39 2.57 20.56
C HIS A 34 -7.71 3.13 21.96
N ASP A 35 -8.97 3.48 22.23
CA ASP A 35 -9.39 4.04 23.53
C ASP A 35 -9.18 3.04 24.69
N VAL A 36 -9.42 1.75 24.44
CA VAL A 36 -9.18 0.67 25.42
C VAL A 36 -7.68 0.42 25.57
N ALA A 37 -6.94 0.46 24.47
CA ALA A 37 -5.51 0.27 24.48
C ALA A 37 -4.79 1.38 25.26
N GLU A 38 -5.25 2.62 25.17
CA GLU A 38 -4.71 3.73 25.96
C GLU A 38 -4.98 3.54 27.46
N ALA A 39 -6.20 3.14 27.85
CA ALA A 39 -6.54 2.88 29.24
C ALA A 39 -5.69 1.76 29.86
N TYR A 40 -5.37 0.73 29.10
CA TYR A 40 -4.59 -0.43 29.56
C TYR A 40 -3.15 -0.47 29.03
N ARG A 41 -2.61 0.67 28.56
CA ARG A 41 -1.31 0.75 27.88
C ARG A 41 -0.19 0.07 28.65
N TYR A 42 -0.12 0.28 29.98
CA TYR A 42 0.90 -0.35 30.81
C TYR A 42 0.80 -1.88 30.83
N HIS A 43 -0.42 -2.42 30.94
CA HIS A 43 -0.67 -3.86 30.98
C HIS A 43 -0.40 -4.51 29.62
N ILE A 44 -0.79 -3.84 28.54
CA ILE A 44 -0.49 -4.30 27.17
C ILE A 44 1.01 -4.35 26.93
N ASN A 45 1.74 -3.29 27.28
CA ASN A 45 3.20 -3.26 27.14
C ASN A 45 3.89 -4.33 28.00
N LEU A 46 3.41 -4.55 29.23
CA LEU A 46 3.94 -5.59 30.12
C LEU A 46 3.69 -6.99 29.54
N LEU A 47 2.49 -7.23 29.00
CA LEU A 47 2.11 -8.49 28.38
C LEU A 47 2.93 -8.75 27.10
N ASP A 48 3.08 -7.74 26.24
CA ASP A 48 3.88 -7.84 25.03
C ASP A 48 5.35 -8.11 25.36
N GLY A 49 5.92 -7.37 26.33
CA GLY A 49 7.26 -7.63 26.84
C GLY A 49 7.44 -9.04 27.41
N PHE A 50 6.42 -9.56 28.11
CA PHE A 50 6.41 -10.94 28.60
C PHE A 50 6.37 -11.97 27.45
N ILE A 51 5.52 -11.76 26.45
CA ILE A 51 5.43 -12.65 25.27
C ILE A 51 6.77 -12.67 24.53
N VAL A 52 7.35 -11.50 24.27
CA VAL A 52 8.66 -11.36 23.62
C VAL A 52 9.75 -12.07 24.44
N LEU A 53 9.75 -11.94 25.77
CA LEU A 53 10.70 -12.64 26.63
C LEU A 53 10.59 -14.16 26.49
N VAL A 54 9.37 -14.71 26.48
CA VAL A 54 9.17 -16.16 26.32
C VAL A 54 9.63 -16.64 24.94
N PHE A 55 9.30 -15.91 23.87
CA PHE A 55 9.80 -16.25 22.53
C PHE A 55 11.33 -16.13 22.42
N LEU A 56 11.95 -15.16 23.09
CA LEU A 56 13.39 -15.02 23.12
C LEU A 56 14.06 -16.20 23.84
N LEU A 57 13.47 -16.69 24.93
CA LEU A 57 13.92 -17.91 25.62
C LEU A 57 13.77 -19.16 24.75
N ASP A 58 12.65 -19.31 24.05
CA ASP A 58 12.44 -20.39 23.07
C ASP A 58 13.52 -20.38 21.98
N LEU A 59 13.71 -19.21 21.36
CA LEU A 59 14.70 -19.02 20.32
C LEU A 59 16.12 -19.31 20.82
N TYR A 60 16.43 -18.95 22.07
CA TYR A 60 17.69 -19.26 22.73
C TYR A 60 17.90 -20.77 22.88
N PHE A 61 16.90 -21.54 23.31
CA PHE A 61 17.01 -23.00 23.41
C PHE A 61 17.23 -23.66 22.04
N LYS A 62 16.49 -23.21 21.02
CA LYS A 62 16.66 -23.68 19.63
C LYS A 62 18.05 -23.34 19.07
N TYR A 63 18.60 -22.19 19.45
CA TYR A 63 19.95 -21.78 19.08
C TYR A 63 21.00 -22.70 19.70
N GLN A 64 20.86 -23.00 20.99
CA GLN A 64 21.79 -23.89 21.71
C GLN A 64 21.82 -25.32 21.14
N GLN A 65 20.71 -25.80 20.56
CA GLN A 65 20.69 -27.10 19.88
C GLN A 65 21.38 -27.08 18.52
N THR A 66 21.15 -26.05 17.71
CA THR A 66 21.62 -26.02 16.33
C THR A 66 23.11 -25.70 16.24
N LYS A 67 23.64 -24.86 17.16
CA LYS A 67 25.03 -24.38 17.28
C LYS A 67 25.65 -23.74 16.02
N ASN A 68 24.92 -23.71 14.91
CA ASN A 68 25.30 -23.14 13.63
C ASN A 68 24.35 -22.00 13.27
N ILE A 69 24.83 -20.76 13.39
CA ILE A 69 24.08 -19.53 13.07
C ILE A 69 23.43 -19.59 11.67
N PRO A 70 24.12 -19.93 10.56
CA PRO A 70 23.51 -19.85 9.24
C PRO A 70 22.36 -20.86 9.06
N THR A 71 22.52 -22.06 9.62
CA THR A 71 21.48 -23.09 9.61
C THR A 71 20.31 -22.70 10.50
N PHE A 72 20.60 -22.11 11.65
CA PHE A 72 19.60 -21.62 12.61
C PHE A 72 18.70 -20.55 12.00
N VAL A 73 19.29 -19.51 11.40
CA VAL A 73 18.53 -18.42 10.78
C VAL A 73 17.65 -18.94 9.65
N ARG A 74 18.15 -19.86 8.81
CA ARG A 74 17.34 -20.45 7.72
C ARG A 74 16.16 -21.27 8.24
N LYS A 75 16.36 -22.02 9.32
CA LYS A 75 15.33 -22.92 9.87
C LYS A 75 14.27 -22.17 10.67
N TYR A 76 14.67 -21.15 11.44
CA TYR A 76 13.81 -20.44 12.39
C TYR A 76 13.54 -18.98 11.98
N TRP A 77 13.62 -18.65 10.68
CA TRP A 77 13.46 -17.28 10.19
C TRP A 77 12.10 -16.66 10.57
N VAL A 78 11.02 -17.46 10.60
CA VAL A 78 9.67 -17.00 10.98
C VAL A 78 9.61 -16.62 12.46
N GLU A 79 10.23 -17.42 13.33
CA GLU A 79 10.28 -17.18 14.78
C GLU A 79 11.11 -15.94 15.10
N ILE A 80 12.24 -15.78 14.40
CA ILE A 80 13.08 -14.58 14.47
C ILE A 80 12.28 -13.33 14.05
N LEU A 81 11.48 -13.43 12.98
CA LEU A 81 10.62 -12.34 12.52
C LEU A 81 9.54 -11.99 13.55
N ALA A 82 9.00 -12.99 14.27
CA ALA A 82 7.95 -12.80 15.27
C ALA A 82 8.46 -12.10 16.54
N ILE A 83 9.72 -12.36 16.93
CA ILE A 83 10.37 -11.68 18.08
C ILE A 83 10.79 -10.26 17.73
N PHE A 84 10.87 -9.94 16.45
CA PHE A 84 11.46 -8.70 15.99
C PHE A 84 10.63 -7.50 16.47
N PRO A 85 11.20 -6.62 17.31
CA PRO A 85 10.48 -5.46 17.80
C PRO A 85 10.36 -4.46 16.66
N PHE A 86 9.27 -4.58 15.88
CA PHE A 86 9.01 -3.73 14.72
C PHE A 86 9.13 -2.24 15.07
N TYR A 87 8.73 -1.86 16.28
CA TYR A 87 8.92 -0.50 16.80
C TYR A 87 10.39 -0.06 16.80
N LEU A 88 11.33 -0.89 17.27
CA LEU A 88 12.76 -0.54 17.28
C LEU A 88 13.32 -0.46 15.86
N PHE A 89 12.86 -1.31 14.95
CA PHE A 89 13.26 -1.25 13.55
C PHE A 89 12.77 0.01 12.86
N PHE A 90 11.49 0.38 13.05
CA PHE A 90 10.97 1.64 12.53
C PHE A 90 11.67 2.84 13.15
N ARG A 91 11.91 2.82 14.46
CA ARG A 91 12.68 3.88 15.12
C ARG A 91 14.11 3.96 14.59
N PHE A 92 14.77 2.83 14.35
CA PHE A 92 16.11 2.80 13.76
C PHE A 92 16.10 3.37 12.35
N ILE A 93 15.14 2.97 11.52
CA ILE A 93 14.92 3.52 10.18
C ILE A 93 14.62 5.01 10.24
N GLU A 94 13.71 5.47 11.09
CA GLU A 94 13.37 6.89 11.25
C GLU A 94 14.58 7.69 11.74
N THR A 95 15.41 7.13 12.61
CA THR A 95 16.63 7.79 13.08
C THR A 95 17.69 7.85 11.97
N THR A 96 17.93 6.74 11.25
CA THR A 96 18.92 6.69 10.16
C THR A 96 18.46 7.45 8.91
N LEU A 97 17.19 7.34 8.54
CA LEU A 97 16.59 8.12 7.45
C LEU A 97 16.38 9.58 7.85
N GLY A 98 16.03 9.89 9.08
CA GLY A 98 15.96 11.26 9.59
C GLY A 98 17.32 11.96 9.57
N LEU A 99 18.41 11.21 9.77
CA LEU A 99 19.77 11.70 9.52
C LEU A 99 20.06 11.92 8.02
N LEU A 100 19.46 11.12 7.13
CA LEU A 100 19.48 11.32 5.67
C LEU A 100 18.49 12.42 5.20
N GLU A 101 17.46 12.77 5.96
CA GLU A 101 16.53 13.87 5.67
C GLU A 101 17.24 15.24 5.76
N MET A 102 18.38 15.33 6.46
CA MET A 102 19.29 16.48 6.35
C MET A 102 19.95 16.61 4.97
N SER A 103 19.90 15.59 4.09
CA SER A 103 20.43 15.63 2.72
C SER A 103 19.35 15.70 1.62
N GLY A 104 18.36 16.59 1.77
CA GLY A 104 17.63 17.21 0.64
C GLY A 104 16.68 16.34 -0.22
N LEU A 105 16.77 15.02 -0.21
CA LEU A 105 16.01 14.13 -1.11
C LEU A 105 14.53 13.96 -0.71
N ILE A 106 14.20 14.14 0.56
CA ILE A 106 12.83 13.91 1.07
C ILE A 106 11.92 15.14 0.87
N LYS A 107 12.49 16.35 0.74
CA LYS A 107 11.74 17.54 0.32
C LYS A 107 11.21 17.41 -1.11
N GLN A 108 11.98 16.79 -2.02
CA GLN A 108 11.51 16.52 -3.38
C GLN A 108 10.43 15.42 -3.43
N GLY A 109 10.56 14.38 -2.59
CA GLY A 109 9.52 13.37 -2.44
C GLY A 109 8.19 13.91 -1.90
N GLN A 110 8.23 14.86 -0.96
CA GLN A 110 7.04 15.54 -0.46
C GLN A 110 6.39 16.47 -1.50
N ASN A 111 7.17 17.20 -2.30
CA ASN A 111 6.63 18.04 -3.37
C ASN A 111 5.95 17.23 -4.49
N ILE A 112 6.48 16.04 -4.82
CA ILE A 112 5.87 15.12 -5.79
C ILE A 112 4.59 14.47 -5.24
N LEU A 113 4.55 14.16 -3.95
CA LEU A 113 3.34 13.67 -3.29
C LEU A 113 2.27 14.75 -3.12
N HIS A 114 2.64 16.01 -2.86
CA HIS A 114 1.67 17.10 -2.78
C HIS A 114 1.11 17.50 -4.15
N SER A 115 1.93 17.54 -5.19
CA SER A 115 1.43 17.72 -6.56
C SER A 115 0.53 16.55 -7.00
N GLY A 116 0.81 15.31 -6.55
CA GLY A 116 -0.10 14.18 -6.75
C GLY A 116 -1.45 14.31 -6.02
N ILE A 117 -1.45 14.85 -4.79
CA ILE A 117 -2.66 15.07 -3.99
C ILE A 117 -3.49 16.24 -4.53
N GLU A 118 -2.87 17.25 -5.12
CA GLU A 118 -3.59 18.35 -5.79
C GLU A 118 -4.28 17.88 -7.07
N ILE A 119 -3.64 17.00 -7.84
CA ILE A 119 -4.27 16.32 -8.98
C ILE A 119 -5.44 15.45 -8.53
N GLU A 120 -5.32 14.72 -7.41
CA GLU A 120 -6.45 13.98 -6.82
C GLU A 120 -7.56 14.89 -6.29
N LYS A 121 -7.24 16.08 -5.76
CA LYS A 121 -8.26 17.04 -5.31
C LYS A 121 -9.04 17.63 -6.49
N GLU A 122 -8.40 17.91 -7.62
CA GLU A 122 -9.11 18.36 -8.83
C GLU A 122 -9.98 17.25 -9.42
N ILE A 123 -9.52 15.99 -9.39
CA ILE A 123 -10.33 14.82 -9.80
C ILE A 123 -11.47 14.55 -8.80
N ALA A 124 -11.25 14.78 -7.50
CA ALA A 124 -12.26 14.62 -6.46
C ALA A 124 -13.34 15.71 -6.51
N VAL A 125 -13.02 16.92 -6.98
CA VAL A 125 -14.02 17.97 -7.22
C VAL A 125 -14.92 17.58 -8.41
N ILE A 126 -14.37 16.94 -9.46
CA ILE A 126 -15.16 16.42 -10.58
C ILE A 126 -15.97 15.17 -10.18
N GLY A 127 -15.48 14.36 -9.24
CA GLY A 127 -16.20 13.22 -8.68
C GLY A 127 -17.27 13.57 -7.63
N ARG A 128 -17.25 14.80 -7.09
CA ARG A 128 -18.12 15.25 -5.99
C ARG A 128 -19.55 15.61 -6.39
N GLU A 129 -19.90 15.61 -7.67
CA GLU A 129 -21.29 15.82 -8.10
C GLU A 129 -22.10 14.52 -8.23
N VAL A 130 -21.50 13.33 -8.10
CA VAL A 130 -22.23 12.10 -8.50
C VAL A 130 -22.67 11.18 -7.37
N VAL A 131 -22.05 11.10 -6.19
CA VAL A 131 -22.56 10.18 -5.15
C VAL A 131 -22.24 10.64 -3.71
N GLU A 132 -23.30 11.02 -3.00
CA GLU A 132 -23.55 10.85 -1.56
C GLU A 132 -22.46 11.28 -0.56
N ALA A 133 -22.55 12.55 -0.14
CA ALA A 133 -21.76 13.16 0.91
C ALA A 133 -22.31 12.94 2.34
N GLU A 134 -22.78 11.74 2.70
CA GLU A 134 -23.40 11.53 4.03
C GLU A 134 -22.78 10.42 4.92
N LYS A 135 -21.72 9.71 4.50
CA LYS A 135 -21.15 8.61 5.31
C LYS A 135 -19.65 8.66 5.62
N LEU A 136 -18.93 9.72 5.26
CA LEU A 136 -17.46 9.74 5.38
C LEU A 136 -16.89 10.50 6.60
N GLU A 137 -17.73 11.05 7.47
CA GLU A 137 -17.21 11.82 8.62
C GLU A 137 -16.60 10.96 9.75
N LYS A 138 -16.88 9.64 9.78
CA LYS A 138 -16.36 8.74 10.83
C LYS A 138 -15.08 7.97 10.47
N ILE A 139 -14.53 8.14 9.26
CA ILE A 139 -13.36 7.37 8.78
C ILE A 139 -12.04 8.17 8.83
N GLY A 140 -12.10 9.47 9.10
CA GLY A 140 -10.95 10.38 9.02
C GLY A 140 -9.83 10.16 10.05
N VAL A 141 -10.09 9.49 11.18
CA VAL A 141 -9.09 9.31 12.25
C VAL A 141 -8.33 7.97 12.13
N ARG A 142 -8.93 6.95 11.50
CA ARG A 142 -8.31 5.61 11.34
C ARG A 142 -7.28 5.54 10.21
N SER A 143 -7.26 6.52 9.31
CA SER A 143 -6.41 6.52 8.12
C SER A 143 -4.94 6.89 8.39
N ARG A 144 -4.60 7.63 9.45
CA ARG A 144 -3.19 7.99 9.72
C ARG A 144 -2.35 6.83 10.23
N ALA A 145 -2.93 5.95 11.04
CA ALA A 145 -2.25 4.75 11.54
C ALA A 145 -2.12 3.69 10.43
N LEU A 146 -3.21 3.43 9.69
CA LEU A 146 -3.21 2.48 8.58
C LEU A 146 -2.34 2.95 7.40
N ALA A 147 -2.29 4.26 7.10
CA ALA A 147 -1.45 4.78 6.03
C ALA A 147 0.06 4.57 6.26
N ARG A 148 0.51 4.42 7.52
CA ARG A 148 1.91 4.08 7.82
C ARG A 148 2.18 2.59 7.60
N THR A 149 1.26 1.73 8.01
CA THR A 149 1.41 0.27 7.87
C THR A 149 1.24 -0.20 6.41
N PHE A 150 0.32 0.41 5.65
CA PHE A 150 0.11 0.10 4.23
C PHE A 150 1.23 0.63 3.32
N ARG A 151 1.99 1.66 3.74
CA ARG A 151 3.11 2.21 2.95
C ARG A 151 4.24 1.22 2.72
N ILE A 152 4.34 0.21 3.59
CA ILE A 152 5.37 -0.84 3.53
C ILE A 152 4.89 -1.98 2.64
N VAL A 153 3.60 -2.32 2.73
CA VAL A 153 2.94 -3.32 1.88
C VAL A 153 2.82 -2.82 0.41
N SER A 154 2.68 -1.51 0.19
CA SER A 154 2.62 -0.91 -1.14
C SER A 154 3.98 -0.77 -1.85
N ARG A 155 5.10 -1.09 -1.18
CA ARG A 155 6.46 -1.04 -1.77
C ARG A 155 6.88 -2.34 -2.45
N THR A 156 6.12 -3.41 -2.32
CA THR A 156 6.29 -4.62 -3.11
C THR A 156 5.46 -4.52 -4.39
N PRO A 157 6.06 -4.26 -5.57
CA PRO A 157 5.32 -4.13 -6.84
C PRO A 157 4.48 -5.38 -7.17
N ARG A 158 4.84 -6.54 -6.60
CA ARG A 158 4.11 -7.80 -6.76
C ARG A 158 2.77 -7.85 -6.02
N LEU A 159 2.63 -7.18 -4.88
CA LEU A 159 1.36 -7.15 -4.14
C LEU A 159 0.38 -6.13 -4.71
N VAL A 160 0.87 -5.02 -5.25
CA VAL A 160 0.04 -4.06 -6.01
C VAL A 160 -0.51 -4.72 -7.28
N ALA A 161 0.32 -5.50 -7.98
CA ALA A 161 -0.12 -6.28 -9.14
C ALA A 161 -1.12 -7.39 -8.76
N ALA A 162 -0.98 -8.03 -7.59
CA ALA A 162 -1.93 -9.03 -7.11
C ALA A 162 -3.26 -8.40 -6.66
N ALA A 163 -3.24 -7.23 -6.00
CA ALA A 163 -4.45 -6.51 -5.63
C ALA A 163 -5.26 -6.08 -6.87
N GLN A 164 -4.58 -5.57 -7.91
CA GLN A 164 -5.20 -5.28 -9.21
C GLN A 164 -5.78 -6.54 -9.89
N PHE A 165 -5.24 -7.73 -9.61
CA PHE A 165 -5.71 -9.00 -10.16
C PHE A 165 -6.95 -9.55 -9.44
N TYR A 166 -7.15 -9.20 -8.17
CA TYR A 166 -8.31 -9.64 -7.37
C TYR A 166 -9.46 -8.63 -7.32
N GLU A 167 -9.22 -7.35 -7.64
CA GLU A 167 -10.28 -6.33 -7.66
C GLU A 167 -11.19 -6.36 -8.91
N GLU A 168 -10.87 -7.11 -9.98
CA GLU A 168 -11.80 -7.23 -11.12
C GLU A 168 -11.85 -8.60 -11.80
N PRO A 169 -13.07 -9.14 -11.99
CA PRO A 169 -13.42 -9.54 -13.37
C PRO A 169 -14.85 -9.16 -13.82
N LYS A 170 -15.48 -8.10 -13.29
CA LYS A 170 -16.86 -7.71 -13.73
C LYS A 170 -17.07 -6.24 -14.13
N LEU A 171 -16.27 -5.28 -13.68
CA LEU A 171 -16.48 -3.86 -13.99
C LEU A 171 -15.78 -3.42 -15.30
N LEU A 172 -14.56 -3.90 -15.57
CA LEU A 172 -13.81 -3.70 -16.82
C LEU A 172 -14.60 -4.03 -18.09
N LYS A 173 -15.41 -5.10 -18.10
CA LYS A 173 -16.20 -5.48 -19.29
C LYS A 173 -17.27 -4.44 -19.63
N LYS A 174 -17.88 -3.80 -18.63
CA LYS A 174 -18.88 -2.73 -18.85
C LYS A 174 -18.22 -1.41 -19.23
N PHE A 175 -17.04 -1.13 -18.69
CA PHE A 175 -16.29 0.08 -19.02
C PHE A 175 -15.75 0.05 -20.45
N ASP A 176 -15.11 -1.06 -20.87
CA ASP A 176 -14.56 -1.24 -22.23
C ASP A 176 -15.65 -1.13 -23.32
N GLN A 177 -16.85 -1.67 -23.06
CA GLN A 177 -17.94 -1.58 -24.03
C GLN A 177 -18.48 -0.15 -24.20
N LYS A 178 -18.52 0.63 -23.11
CA LYS A 178 -18.99 2.02 -23.11
C LYS A 178 -17.95 2.99 -23.68
N THR A 179 -16.66 2.76 -23.45
CA THR A 179 -15.58 3.53 -24.09
C THR A 179 -15.45 3.21 -25.57
N ARG A 180 -15.54 1.94 -26.00
CA ARG A 180 -15.52 1.57 -27.42
C ARG A 180 -16.65 2.20 -28.23
N THR A 181 -17.86 2.27 -27.67
CA THR A 181 -19.00 2.91 -28.34
C THR A 181 -18.85 4.44 -28.44
N LYS A 182 -18.31 5.09 -27.40
CA LYS A 182 -17.97 6.52 -27.45
C LYS A 182 -16.84 6.82 -28.44
N LEU A 183 -15.78 6.01 -28.47
CA LEU A 183 -14.67 6.14 -29.41
C LEU A 183 -15.10 5.95 -30.87
N LYS A 184 -15.98 4.97 -31.15
CA LYS A 184 -16.57 4.80 -32.48
C LYS A 184 -17.38 6.02 -32.90
N LYS A 185 -18.20 6.59 -32.01
CA LYS A 185 -18.97 7.82 -32.31
C LYS A 185 -18.06 9.03 -32.54
N ALA A 186 -17.04 9.21 -31.70
CA ALA A 186 -16.07 10.29 -31.84
C ALA A 186 -15.31 10.18 -33.19
N SER A 187 -14.78 9.01 -33.53
CA SER A 187 -14.08 8.75 -34.79
C SER A 187 -14.94 9.00 -36.03
N THR A 188 -16.24 8.69 -35.93
CA THR A 188 -17.18 8.93 -37.04
C THR A 188 -17.41 10.42 -37.25
N ASN A 189 -17.57 11.18 -36.16
CA ASN A 189 -17.71 12.64 -36.21
C ASN A 189 -16.43 13.32 -36.72
N THR A 190 -15.24 12.92 -36.26
CA THR A 190 -13.98 13.50 -36.76
C THR A 190 -13.76 13.20 -38.25
N ARG A 191 -14.17 12.01 -38.73
CA ARG A 191 -14.13 11.68 -40.16
C ARG A 191 -15.09 12.54 -40.99
N LEU A 192 -16.23 12.93 -40.44
CA LEU A 192 -17.17 13.81 -41.12
C LEU A 192 -16.63 15.25 -41.20
N GLU A 193 -16.12 15.77 -40.09
CA GLU A 193 -15.48 17.11 -40.04
C GLU A 193 -14.28 17.20 -40.99
N LEU A 194 -13.40 16.19 -41.00
CA LEU A 194 -12.26 16.15 -41.92
C LEU A 194 -12.70 16.13 -43.40
N LYS A 195 -13.80 15.45 -43.72
CA LYS A 195 -14.35 15.44 -45.09
C LYS A 195 -14.90 16.81 -45.49
N GLU A 196 -15.52 17.54 -44.57
CA GLU A 196 -16.00 18.91 -44.83
C GLU A 196 -14.83 19.87 -45.06
N VAL A 197 -13.82 19.83 -44.20
CA VAL A 197 -12.61 20.66 -44.33
C VAL A 197 -11.88 20.37 -45.65
N LEU A 198 -11.77 19.10 -46.05
CA LEU A 198 -11.18 18.70 -47.33
C LEU A 198 -11.99 19.18 -48.55
N LYS A 199 -13.33 19.17 -48.45
CA LYS A 199 -14.21 19.67 -49.52
C LYS A 199 -14.05 21.18 -49.70
N ASP A 200 -13.95 21.92 -48.61
CA ASP A 200 -13.77 23.37 -48.63
C ASP A 200 -12.38 23.80 -49.10
N THR A 201 -11.33 23.11 -48.68
CA THR A 201 -9.98 23.34 -49.19
C THR A 201 -9.91 23.05 -50.70
N ARG A 202 -10.48 21.94 -51.19
CA ARG A 202 -10.57 21.66 -52.64
C ARG A 202 -11.29 22.77 -53.40
N LYS A 203 -12.41 23.29 -52.89
CA LYS A 203 -13.12 24.42 -53.51
C LYS A 203 -12.26 25.69 -53.57
N LYS A 204 -11.54 26.00 -52.49
CA LYS A 204 -10.60 27.14 -52.45
C LYS A 204 -9.48 26.98 -53.47
N PHE A 205 -8.85 25.80 -53.55
CA PHE A 205 -7.82 25.50 -54.54
C PHE A 205 -8.33 25.62 -55.98
N ALA A 206 -9.52 25.10 -56.29
CA ALA A 206 -10.13 25.24 -57.62
C ALA A 206 -10.40 26.72 -57.98
N LYS A 207 -10.82 27.55 -57.01
CA LYS A 207 -11.03 28.99 -57.22
C LYS A 207 -9.70 29.73 -57.48
N ILE A 208 -8.63 29.33 -56.80
CA ILE A 208 -7.28 29.88 -57.01
C ILE A 208 -6.76 29.49 -58.40
N GLN A 209 -6.86 28.22 -58.80
CA GLN A 209 -6.43 27.79 -60.14
C GLN A 209 -7.17 28.54 -61.26
N ARG A 210 -8.50 28.71 -61.15
CA ARG A 210 -9.29 29.52 -62.10
C ARG A 210 -8.84 30.98 -62.17
N LYS A 211 -8.44 31.59 -61.04
CA LYS A 211 -7.89 32.96 -61.03
C LYS A 211 -6.54 33.04 -61.72
N ILE A 212 -5.68 32.03 -61.56
CA ILE A 212 -4.36 31.97 -62.21
C ILE A 212 -4.53 31.80 -63.73
N LEU A 213 -5.42 30.91 -64.17
CA LEU A 213 -5.68 30.68 -65.60
C LEU A 213 -6.33 31.86 -66.33
N ARG A 214 -7.02 32.77 -65.63
CA ARG A 214 -7.59 34.00 -66.23
C ARG A 214 -6.61 35.17 -66.31
N LYS A 215 -5.43 35.05 -65.69
CA LYS A 215 -4.37 36.08 -65.71
C LYS A 215 -3.28 35.79 -66.74
N LYS A 216 -3.35 34.66 -67.43
CA LYS A 216 -2.60 34.36 -68.66
C LYS A 216 -3.53 34.58 -69.84
#